data_AF-A0A2H3NQ22-F1
#
_entry.id   AF-A0A2H3NQ22-F1
#
_cell.length_a   1.000
_cell.length_b   1.000
_cell.length_c   1.000
_cell.angle_alpha   90.00
_cell.angle_beta   90.00
_cell.angle_gamma   90.00
#
_symmetry.space_group_name_H-M   'P 1'
#
loop_
_entity.id
_entity.type
_entity.pdbx_description
1 polymer ?
#
loop_
_entity_poly.entity_id
_entity_poly.type
_entity_poly.pdbx_seq_one_letter_code
_entity_poly.pdbx_strand_id
1 'polypeptide(L)'
;MKRLLLIAILAVWCLTSAFAQDKELVPVAYVQSSVLSTDSDLFTLMDGSRWVKTGYSMILPASDITIILTSEEGNGIAFVDGTETEVELISGTPDLNTGLLGQVVRERGDGAILQLSDDSLWEISQYDRYDTGYWLPPYRVIVSSDELYLINVENGKKVWANRVR
;
A
#
# COMPACT_ATOMS: atom_id res chain seq x y z
N MET A 1 9.22 -58.55 29.53
CA MET A 1 8.68 -57.83 28.36
C MET A 1 9.10 -56.37 28.51
N LYS A 2 10.26 -55.96 28.00
CA LYS A 2 10.47 -55.40 26.64
C LYS A 2 9.52 -54.23 26.32
N ARG A 3 10.13 -53.03 26.29
CA ARG A 3 9.78 -51.81 25.53
C ARG A 3 8.66 -50.91 26.07
N LEU A 4 9.08 -49.84 26.76
CA LEU A 4 8.45 -48.50 26.78
C LEU A 4 9.64 -47.52 26.86
N LEU A 5 10.34 -47.24 25.75
CA LEU A 5 10.03 -46.15 24.81
C LEU A 5 9.90 -44.83 25.60
N LEU A 6 10.97 -44.21 26.10
CA LEU A 6 11.96 -43.41 25.35
C LEU A 6 11.34 -42.54 24.24
N ILE A 7 10.32 -41.75 24.57
CA ILE A 7 9.90 -40.56 23.80
C ILE A 7 9.55 -39.46 24.80
N ALA A 8 10.57 -38.83 25.37
CA ALA A 8 10.42 -37.65 26.22
C ALA A 8 11.52 -36.63 25.93
N ILE A 9 11.90 -36.48 24.64
CA ILE A 9 12.77 -35.42 24.15
C ILE A 9 12.38 -35.19 22.68
N LEU A 10 11.28 -34.49 22.40
CA LEU A 10 10.99 -33.81 21.12
C LEU A 10 9.56 -33.21 21.15
N ALA A 11 9.26 -32.33 22.11
CA ALA A 11 7.96 -31.64 22.13
C ALA A 11 8.02 -30.25 22.80
N VAL A 12 9.16 -29.56 22.74
CA VAL A 12 9.29 -28.18 23.23
C VAL A 12 10.15 -27.34 22.29
N TRP A 13 10.03 -27.52 20.97
CA TRP A 13 10.77 -26.71 19.98
C TRP A 13 9.95 -26.43 18.71
N CYS A 14 8.62 -26.29 18.82
CA CYS A 14 7.76 -25.90 17.69
C CYS A 14 6.66 -24.90 18.09
N LEU A 15 6.99 -23.91 18.93
CA LEU A 15 6.09 -22.79 19.25
C LEU A 15 6.81 -21.44 19.22
N THR A 16 7.68 -21.21 18.23
CA THR A 16 8.24 -19.87 17.95
C THR A 16 8.20 -19.50 16.47
N SER A 17 7.24 -20.04 15.71
CA SER A 17 6.97 -19.61 14.34
C SER A 17 5.61 -18.93 14.25
N ALA A 18 5.34 -18.03 15.19
CA ALA A 18 4.26 -17.06 15.09
C ALA A 18 4.91 -15.68 15.10
N PHE A 19 4.63 -14.88 14.06
CA PHE A 19 5.09 -13.50 13.83
C PHE A 19 6.51 -13.32 13.25
N ALA A 20 6.83 -14.03 12.17
CA ALA A 20 7.54 -13.38 11.08
C ALA A 20 6.47 -12.90 10.09
N GLN A 21 5.78 -11.82 10.44
CA GLN A 21 4.97 -11.06 9.48
C GLN A 21 5.95 -10.61 8.41
N ASP A 22 5.71 -10.98 7.15
CA ASP A 22 6.66 -10.80 6.06
C ASP A 22 7.22 -9.38 6.08
N LYS A 23 8.51 -9.29 6.38
CA LYS A 23 9.29 -8.05 6.40
C LYS A 23 9.67 -7.62 4.98
N GLU A 24 8.93 -8.05 3.96
CA GLU A 24 9.33 -7.84 2.58
C GLU A 24 8.37 -6.87 1.92
N LEU A 25 8.94 -5.93 1.15
CA LEU A 25 8.14 -5.04 0.32
C LEU A 25 7.64 -5.83 -0.89
N VAL A 26 6.37 -5.67 -1.24
CA VAL A 26 5.71 -6.45 -2.28
C VAL A 26 5.70 -5.67 -3.59
N PRO A 27 6.24 -6.19 -4.71
CA PRO A 27 6.12 -5.52 -6.00
C PRO A 27 4.66 -5.34 -6.40
N VAL A 28 4.31 -4.12 -6.81
CA VAL A 28 2.95 -3.78 -7.25
C VAL A 28 2.97 -2.95 -8.53
N ALA A 29 1.96 -3.15 -9.36
CA ALA A 29 1.56 -2.19 -10.38
C ALA A 29 0.40 -1.35 -9.83
N TYR A 30 0.40 -0.05 -10.10
CA TYR A 30 -0.62 0.86 -9.59
C TYR A 30 -0.91 2.02 -10.52
N VAL A 31 -2.07 2.64 -10.32
CA VAL A 31 -2.48 3.90 -10.94
C VAL A 31 -2.57 4.96 -9.86
N GLN A 32 -2.04 6.15 -10.12
CA GLN A 32 -2.25 7.35 -9.29
C GLN A 32 -2.81 8.44 -10.20
N SER A 33 -4.03 8.88 -9.93
CA SER A 33 -4.72 9.86 -10.76
C SER A 33 -5.73 10.65 -9.94
N SER A 34 -6.48 11.53 -10.61
CA SER A 34 -7.69 12.14 -10.05
C SER A 34 -8.91 11.64 -10.81
N VAL A 35 -10.04 11.54 -10.11
CA VAL A 35 -11.31 11.13 -10.70
C VAL A 35 -11.86 12.29 -11.53
N LEU A 36 -12.00 12.08 -12.84
CA LEU A 36 -12.58 13.06 -13.76
C LEU A 36 -14.10 13.13 -13.64
N SER A 37 -14.76 11.97 -13.58
CA SER A 37 -16.22 11.87 -13.50
C SER A 37 -16.66 10.57 -12.82
N THR A 38 -17.86 10.57 -12.26
CA THR A 38 -18.52 9.37 -11.73
C THR A 38 -19.95 9.30 -12.25
N ASP A 39 -20.41 8.09 -12.55
CA ASP A 39 -21.80 7.75 -12.85
C ASP A 39 -22.12 6.42 -12.17
N SER A 40 -22.86 6.50 -11.05
CA SER A 40 -23.28 5.34 -10.26
C SER A 40 -22.08 4.49 -9.80
N ASP A 41 -21.86 3.34 -10.44
CA ASP A 41 -20.77 2.42 -10.15
C ASP A 41 -19.55 2.61 -11.06
N LEU A 42 -19.67 3.46 -12.08
CA LEU A 42 -18.60 3.77 -13.01
C LEU A 42 -17.89 5.06 -12.63
N PHE A 43 -16.58 5.10 -12.82
CA PHE A 43 -15.80 6.32 -12.76
C PHE A 43 -14.77 6.37 -13.88
N THR A 44 -14.39 7.58 -14.25
CA THR A 44 -13.37 7.86 -15.28
C THR A 44 -12.23 8.62 -14.64
N LEU A 45 -10.99 8.24 -14.94
CA LEU A 45 -9.79 8.94 -14.49
C LEU A 45 -9.35 10.01 -15.50
N MET A 46 -8.42 10.87 -15.09
CA MET A 46 -7.90 11.94 -15.95
C MET A 46 -7.20 11.45 -17.23
N ASP A 47 -6.66 10.23 -17.22
CA ASP A 47 -6.08 9.56 -18.40
C ASP A 47 -7.15 9.01 -19.37
N GLY A 48 -8.43 9.09 -19.00
CA GLY A 48 -9.56 8.58 -19.77
C GLY A 48 -9.88 7.11 -19.54
N SER A 49 -9.13 6.40 -18.70
CA SER A 49 -9.46 5.03 -18.29
C SER A 49 -10.76 5.01 -17.48
N ARG A 50 -11.58 3.97 -17.71
CA ARG A 50 -12.91 3.82 -17.12
C ARG A 50 -12.98 2.54 -16.32
N TRP A 51 -13.49 2.67 -15.10
CA TRP A 51 -13.47 1.63 -14.10
C TRP A 51 -14.87 1.45 -13.53
N VAL A 52 -15.22 0.22 -13.20
CA VAL A 52 -16.41 -0.07 -12.39
C VAL A 52 -15.95 -0.41 -10.97
N LYS A 53 -16.72 0.01 -9.98
CA LYS A 53 -16.51 -0.36 -8.58
C LYS A 53 -17.55 -1.38 -8.15
N THR A 54 -17.18 -2.25 -7.22
CA THR A 54 -18.12 -3.17 -6.58
C THR A 54 -18.47 -2.71 -5.18
N GLY A 55 -19.75 -2.75 -4.82
CA GLY A 55 -20.25 -2.36 -3.50
C GLY A 55 -20.71 -0.90 -3.41
N TYR A 56 -20.91 -0.41 -2.19
CA TYR A 56 -21.58 0.86 -1.91
C TYR A 56 -20.64 2.05 -1.62
N SER A 57 -19.35 1.92 -1.91
CA SER A 57 -18.39 3.00 -1.63
C SER A 57 -18.58 4.19 -2.56
N MET A 58 -18.35 5.37 -2.01
CA MET A 58 -18.48 6.62 -2.73
C MET A 58 -17.10 7.02 -3.28
N ILE A 59 -16.99 7.13 -4.59
CA ILE A 59 -15.84 7.70 -5.29
C ILE A 59 -16.37 8.98 -5.95
N LEU A 60 -15.87 10.13 -5.52
CA LEU A 60 -16.36 11.44 -5.96
C LEU A 60 -15.49 12.00 -7.09
N PRO A 61 -16.06 12.84 -7.98
CA PRO A 61 -15.25 13.62 -8.91
C PRO A 61 -14.25 14.51 -8.16
N ALA A 62 -13.10 14.74 -8.78
CA ALA A 62 -11.94 15.47 -8.25
C ALA A 62 -11.25 14.85 -7.03
N SER A 63 -11.67 13.66 -6.56
CA SER A 63 -10.90 12.91 -5.56
C SER A 63 -9.58 12.41 -6.16
N ASP A 64 -8.51 12.48 -5.37
CA ASP A 64 -7.29 11.74 -5.66
C ASP A 64 -7.51 10.26 -5.35
N ILE A 65 -7.01 9.40 -6.23
CA ILE A 65 -7.23 7.97 -6.18
C ILE A 65 -5.94 7.23 -6.45
N THR A 66 -5.65 6.25 -5.61
CA THR A 66 -4.63 5.23 -5.87
C THR A 66 -5.33 3.91 -6.13
N ILE A 67 -5.01 3.23 -7.23
CA ILE A 67 -5.52 1.89 -7.53
C ILE A 67 -4.34 0.93 -7.55
N ILE A 68 -4.31 -0.04 -6.65
CA ILE A 68 -3.31 -1.13 -6.66
C ILE A 68 -3.90 -2.29 -7.46
N LEU A 69 -3.21 -2.73 -8.50
CA LEU A 69 -3.66 -3.83 -9.35
C LEU A 69 -3.43 -5.18 -8.66
N THR A 70 -4.41 -6.06 -8.82
CA THR A 70 -4.42 -7.43 -8.29
C THR A 70 -4.37 -8.48 -9.41
N SER A 71 -4.66 -8.09 -10.65
CA SER A 71 -4.48 -8.95 -11.82
C SER A 71 -4.07 -8.15 -13.08
N GLU A 72 -3.52 -8.85 -14.07
CA GLU A 72 -3.19 -8.26 -15.37
C GLU A 72 -4.43 -7.87 -16.19
N GLU A 73 -5.61 -8.41 -15.85
CA GLU A 73 -6.87 -8.05 -16.52
C GLU A 73 -7.45 -6.71 -16.05
N GLY A 74 -6.79 -6.03 -15.11
CA GLY A 74 -7.23 -4.72 -14.61
C GLY A 74 -8.19 -4.79 -13.41
N ASN A 75 -8.17 -5.89 -12.66
CA ASN A 75 -8.78 -5.92 -11.33
C ASN A 75 -7.86 -5.24 -10.32
N GLY A 76 -8.40 -4.48 -9.37
CA GLY A 76 -7.61 -3.78 -8.37
C GLY A 76 -8.40 -3.34 -7.14
N ILE A 77 -7.68 -2.76 -6.19
CA ILE A 77 -8.24 -2.08 -5.02
C ILE A 77 -7.98 -0.59 -5.16
N ALA A 78 -9.05 0.19 -5.26
CA ALA A 78 -9.03 1.64 -5.20
C ALA A 78 -9.02 2.13 -3.76
N PHE A 79 -8.22 3.16 -3.52
CA PHE A 79 -8.10 3.88 -2.26
C PHE A 79 -8.47 5.34 -2.48
N VAL A 80 -9.52 5.79 -1.79
CA VAL A 80 -10.00 7.17 -1.83
C VAL A 80 -10.36 7.59 -0.41
N ASP A 81 -9.69 8.62 0.12
CA ASP A 81 -9.92 9.16 1.48
C ASP A 81 -9.98 8.07 2.58
N GLY A 82 -9.08 7.09 2.49
CA GLY A 82 -8.96 5.96 3.42
C GLY A 82 -9.99 4.84 3.21
N THR A 83 -10.87 4.97 2.22
CA THR A 83 -11.84 3.92 1.86
C THR A 83 -11.27 3.00 0.79
N GLU A 84 -11.32 1.70 1.05
CA GLU A 84 -10.92 0.65 0.09
C GLU A 84 -12.12 0.18 -0.72
N THR A 85 -11.93 -0.02 -2.01
CA THR A 85 -12.99 -0.48 -2.92
C THR A 85 -12.42 -1.35 -4.02
N GLU A 86 -12.99 -2.54 -4.20
CA GLU A 86 -12.69 -3.39 -5.35
C GLU A 86 -13.17 -2.72 -6.66
N VAL A 87 -12.30 -2.70 -7.66
CA VAL A 87 -12.54 -2.06 -8.96
C VAL A 87 -12.04 -2.93 -10.12
N GLU A 88 -12.68 -2.80 -11.27
CA GLU A 88 -12.34 -3.49 -12.51
C GLU A 88 -12.25 -2.48 -13.66
N LEU A 89 -11.17 -2.55 -14.44
CA LEU A 89 -10.98 -1.74 -15.64
C LEU A 89 -11.93 -2.21 -16.74
N ILE A 90 -12.80 -1.32 -17.22
CA ILE A 90 -13.77 -1.63 -18.28
C ILE A 90 -13.26 -1.18 -19.66
N SER A 91 -12.54 -0.06 -19.73
CA SER A 91 -12.00 0.44 -21.00
C SER A 91 -10.92 1.50 -20.82
N GLY A 92 -10.10 1.70 -21.86
CA GLY A 92 -9.02 2.68 -21.87
C GLY A 92 -7.67 2.06 -21.51
N THR A 93 -6.62 2.88 -21.52
CA THR A 93 -5.27 2.47 -21.16
C THR A 93 -4.84 3.32 -19.97
N PRO A 94 -4.90 2.78 -18.74
CA PRO A 94 -4.50 3.56 -17.58
C PRO A 94 -2.99 3.85 -17.58
N ASP A 95 -2.61 5.00 -17.03
CA ASP A 95 -1.21 5.36 -16.83
C ASP A 95 -0.62 4.55 -15.67
N LEU A 96 -0.04 3.39 -16.02
CA LEU A 96 0.50 2.44 -15.06
C LEU A 96 1.87 2.85 -14.52
N ASN A 97 2.01 2.73 -13.21
CA ASN A 97 3.25 2.86 -12.48
C ASN A 97 3.63 1.51 -11.83
N THR A 98 4.88 1.39 -11.43
CA THR A 98 5.38 0.25 -10.64
C THR A 98 6.03 0.75 -9.36
N GLY A 99 6.06 -0.09 -8.34
CA GLY A 99 6.68 0.21 -7.07
C GLY A 99 6.68 -0.97 -6.11
N LEU A 100 7.00 -0.69 -4.86
CA LEU A 100 7.01 -1.67 -3.78
C LEU A 100 6.02 -1.26 -2.68
N LEU A 101 5.02 -2.08 -2.43
CA LEU A 101 4.05 -1.90 -1.35
C LEU A 101 4.66 -2.35 -0.02
N GLY A 102 4.61 -1.48 0.97
CA GLY A 102 5.02 -1.77 2.34
C GLY A 102 4.10 -1.10 3.36
N GLN A 103 4.50 -1.17 4.62
CA GLN A 103 3.79 -0.52 5.71
C GLN A 103 4.77 0.33 6.52
N VAL A 104 4.43 1.59 6.76
CA VAL A 104 5.12 2.39 7.77
C VAL A 104 4.69 1.88 9.13
N VAL A 105 5.64 1.44 9.95
CA VAL A 105 5.37 0.87 11.27
C VAL A 105 5.74 1.83 12.40
N ARG A 106 6.62 2.80 12.14
CA ARG A 106 7.01 3.86 13.09
C ARG A 106 7.38 5.13 12.36
N GLU A 107 7.14 6.25 13.01
CA GLU A 107 7.63 7.58 12.61
C GLU A 107 8.52 8.16 13.71
N ARG A 108 9.43 9.07 13.35
CA ARG A 108 10.30 9.80 14.28
C ARG A 108 10.46 11.24 13.83
N GLY A 109 10.49 12.15 14.80
CA GLY A 109 10.80 13.56 14.57
C GLY A 109 9.72 14.27 13.77
N ASP A 110 8.46 14.06 14.15
CA ASP A 110 7.28 14.66 13.54
C ASP A 110 7.21 14.36 12.03
N GLY A 111 7.31 13.08 11.68
CA GLY A 111 7.26 12.60 10.30
C GLY A 111 8.57 12.73 9.51
N ALA A 112 9.66 13.21 10.12
CA ALA A 112 10.95 13.37 9.45
C ALA A 112 11.60 12.06 9.00
N ILE A 113 11.42 10.99 9.76
CA ILE A 113 11.95 9.66 9.42
C ILE A 113 10.83 8.63 9.57
N LEU A 114 10.60 7.86 8.51
CA LEU A 114 9.67 6.73 8.50
C LEU A 114 10.46 5.41 8.53
N GLN A 115 10.03 4.49 9.38
CA GLN A 115 10.51 3.10 9.37
C GLN A 115 9.44 2.21 8.74
N LEU A 116 9.81 1.49 7.69
CA LEU A 116 8.94 0.53 7.02
C LEU A 116 9.02 -0.86 7.67
N SER A 117 8.09 -1.74 7.33
CA SER A 117 8.01 -3.12 7.81
C SER A 117 9.21 -3.99 7.44
N ASP A 118 9.96 -3.61 6.41
CA ASP A 118 11.22 -4.21 6.00
C ASP A 118 12.44 -3.69 6.78
N ASP A 119 12.20 -2.93 7.86
CA ASP A 119 13.19 -2.24 8.68
C ASP A 119 13.97 -1.13 7.94
N SER A 120 13.63 -0.83 6.68
CA SER A 120 14.24 0.29 5.96
C SER A 120 13.83 1.64 6.53
N LEU A 121 14.74 2.60 6.43
CA LEU A 121 14.56 3.95 6.96
C LEU A 121 14.52 4.97 5.83
N TRP A 122 13.50 5.81 5.86
CA TRP A 122 13.24 6.82 4.83
C TRP A 122 13.18 8.19 5.46
N GLU A 123 14.05 9.09 5.01
CA GLU A 123 14.04 10.49 5.42
C GLU A 123 13.11 11.28 4.50
N ILE A 124 12.13 11.95 5.11
CA ILE A 124 11.15 12.78 4.42
C ILE A 124 11.71 14.18 4.19
N SER A 125 11.53 14.68 2.98
CA SER A 125 11.91 16.03 2.58
C SER A 125 11.30 17.06 3.53
N GLN A 126 12.02 18.12 3.85
CA GLN A 126 11.57 19.12 4.83
C GLN A 126 10.18 19.71 4.51
N TYR A 127 9.86 19.84 3.21
CA TYR A 127 8.57 20.37 2.75
C TYR A 127 7.39 19.44 3.05
N ASP A 128 7.64 18.13 3.09
CA ASP A 128 6.60 17.10 3.26
C ASP A 128 6.46 16.61 4.72
N ARG A 129 7.39 16.99 5.61
CA ARG A 129 7.40 16.51 7.02
C ARG A 129 6.12 16.81 7.78
N TYR A 130 5.54 17.99 7.53
CA TYR A 130 4.30 18.37 8.20
C TYR A 130 3.18 17.39 7.83
N ASP A 131 3.10 16.97 6.58
CA ASP A 131 2.07 16.04 6.13
C ASP A 131 2.25 14.66 6.74
N THR A 132 3.48 14.14 6.72
CA THR A 132 3.79 12.81 7.27
C THR A 132 3.65 12.78 8.79
N GLY A 133 3.86 13.89 9.50
CA GLY A 133 3.70 13.99 10.95
C GLY A 133 2.25 13.82 11.43
N TYR A 134 1.24 14.00 10.57
CA TYR A 134 -0.17 13.73 10.91
C TYR A 134 -0.62 12.32 10.53
N TRP A 135 0.21 11.54 9.85
CA TRP A 135 -0.12 10.17 9.49
C TRP A 135 0.27 9.23 10.63
N LEU A 136 -0.74 8.68 11.32
CA LEU A 136 -0.52 7.80 12.45
C LEU A 136 -0.15 6.39 11.97
N PRO A 137 1.06 5.88 12.26
CA PRO A 137 1.38 4.49 11.97
C PRO A 137 0.48 3.50 12.75
N PRO A 138 0.17 2.33 12.18
CA PRO A 138 0.66 1.85 10.89
C PRO A 138 -0.23 2.27 9.70
N TYR A 139 0.38 2.57 8.56
CA TYR A 139 -0.32 2.86 7.29
C TYR A 139 0.48 2.33 6.10
N ARG A 140 -0.20 2.04 4.98
CA ARG A 140 0.46 1.48 3.80
C ARG A 140 1.10 2.57 2.98
N VAL A 141 2.24 2.23 2.38
CA VAL A 141 2.94 3.09 1.45
C VAL A 141 3.38 2.33 0.23
N ILE A 142 3.37 3.00 -0.92
CA ILE A 142 4.08 2.53 -2.10
C ILE A 142 5.39 3.31 -2.18
N VAL A 143 6.51 2.59 -2.21
CA VAL A 143 7.81 3.09 -2.61
C VAL A 143 7.86 3.13 -4.14
N SER A 144 8.17 4.28 -4.73
CA SER A 144 8.31 4.38 -6.18
C SER A 144 9.49 3.55 -6.70
N SER A 145 9.40 3.04 -7.94
CA SER A 145 10.49 2.25 -8.53
C SER A 145 11.84 2.99 -8.66
N ASP A 146 11.82 4.32 -8.68
CA ASP A 146 13.03 5.16 -8.67
C ASP A 146 13.50 5.53 -7.25
N GLU A 147 12.78 5.07 -6.21
CA GLU A 147 13.04 5.34 -4.80
C GLU A 147 13.09 6.84 -4.43
N LEU A 148 12.46 7.70 -5.23
CA LEU A 148 12.46 9.15 -4.99
C LEU A 148 11.30 9.63 -4.12
N TYR A 149 10.23 8.85 -4.00
CA TYR A 149 9.06 9.22 -3.22
C TYR A 149 8.31 8.03 -2.64
N LEU A 150 7.52 8.33 -1.62
CA LEU A 150 6.54 7.43 -1.03
C LEU A 150 5.14 7.96 -1.35
N ILE A 151 4.19 7.06 -1.58
CA ILE A 151 2.77 7.39 -1.68
C ILE A 151 2.06 6.78 -0.48
N ASN A 152 1.41 7.60 0.34
CA ASN A 152 0.45 7.09 1.32
C ASN A 152 -0.76 6.53 0.55
N VAL A 153 -0.99 5.23 0.69
CA VAL A 153 -1.99 4.53 -0.12
C VAL A 153 -3.40 4.99 0.24
N GLU A 154 -3.64 5.26 1.52
CA GLU A 154 -4.96 5.62 2.04
C GLU A 154 -5.47 6.96 1.50
N ASN A 155 -4.60 7.97 1.36
CA ASN A 155 -4.99 9.30 0.90
C ASN A 155 -4.39 9.71 -0.45
N GLY A 156 -3.61 8.83 -1.09
CA GLY A 156 -2.96 9.07 -2.38
C GLY A 156 -1.85 10.12 -2.36
N LYS A 157 -1.47 10.65 -1.19
CA LYS A 157 -0.50 11.74 -1.09
C LYS A 157 0.93 11.25 -1.32
N LYS A 158 1.60 11.90 -2.28
CA LYS A 158 3.01 11.71 -2.59
C LYS A 158 3.89 12.58 -1.69
N VAL A 159 4.96 12.01 -1.16
CA VAL A 159 5.98 12.73 -0.38
C VAL A 159 7.37 12.35 -0.87
N TRP A 160 8.24 13.34 -1.04
CA TRP A 160 9.62 13.12 -1.45
C TRP A 160 10.41 12.54 -0.28
N ALA A 161 11.15 11.48 -0.55
CA ALA A 161 11.87 10.75 0.46
C ALA A 161 13.19 10.23 -0.09
N ASN A 162 14.17 10.03 0.81
CA ASN A 162 15.41 9.36 0.48
C ASN A 162 15.61 8.18 1.41
N ARG A 163 16.00 7.04 0.85
CA ARG A 163 16.39 5.90 1.66
C ARG A 163 17.71 6.20 2.36
N VAL A 164 17.70 6.09 3.69
CA VAL A 164 18.87 6.35 4.53
C VAL A 164 19.61 5.05 4.86
N ARG A 165 18.89 3.93 4.90
CA ARG A 165 19.42 2.61 5.23
C ARG A 165 18.54 1.49 4.68
#